data_AF-A0A821CJ25-F1
#
_entry.id   AF-A0A821CJ25-F1
#
_cell.length_a   1.000
_cell.length_b   1.000
_cell.length_c   1.000
_cell.angle_alpha   90.00
_cell.angle_beta   90.00
_cell.angle_gamma   90.00
#
_symmetry.space_group_name_H-M   'P 1'
#
loop_
_entity.id
_entity.type
_entity.pdbx_description
1 polymer ?
#
loop_
_entity_poly.entity_id
_entity_poly.type
_entity_poly.pdbx_seq_one_letter_code
_entity_poly.pdbx_strand_id
1 'polypeptide(L)'
;MLFRKDPCGIICILLTYSMLLHCLYVLLFILIIPLFNESLYGTLNALIICTLIFLSFISHIRAAYTDPGFVPIPKKGLDFSDVKTNVSTNNPVKPNEEGWTVCNRCDTYRPARSHHC
;
A
#
# COMPACT_ATOMS: atom_id res chain seq x y z
N MET A 1 -9.76 4.01 -11.07
CA MET A 1 -9.36 4.70 -9.83
C MET A 1 -10.10 6.02 -9.71
N LEU A 2 -10.84 6.23 -8.62
CA LEU A 2 -11.28 7.56 -8.23
C LEU A 2 -10.10 8.24 -7.54
N PHE A 3 -9.51 9.26 -8.17
CA PHE A 3 -8.41 10.02 -7.58
C PHE A 3 -8.94 10.80 -6.38
N ARG A 4 -8.60 10.35 -5.16
CA ARG A 4 -8.95 11.07 -3.95
C ARG A 4 -7.92 12.17 -3.70
N LYS A 5 -8.39 13.41 -3.63
CA LYS A 5 -7.55 14.60 -3.44
C LYS A 5 -7.14 14.72 -1.97
N ASP A 6 -6.24 13.85 -1.54
CA ASP A 6 -5.69 13.84 -0.19
C ASP A 6 -4.36 14.62 -0.17
N PRO A 7 -4.33 15.90 0.27
CA PRO A 7 -3.14 16.74 0.16
C PRO A 7 -1.96 16.21 0.98
N CYS A 8 -2.24 15.60 2.13
CA CYS A 8 -1.23 14.93 2.96
C CYS A 8 -0.53 13.80 2.18
N GLY A 9 -1.29 12.95 1.48
CA GLY A 9 -0.73 11.87 0.67
C GLY A 9 0.16 12.37 -0.48
N ILE A 10 -0.25 13.46 -1.13
CA ILE A 10 0.55 14.10 -2.18
C ILE A 10 1.89 14.60 -1.63
N ILE A 11 1.87 15.29 -0.48
CA ILE A 11 3.09 15.78 0.18
C ILE A 11 4.02 14.62 0.56
N CYS A 12 3.47 13.53 1.10
CA CYS A 12 4.25 12.34 1.44
C CYS A 12 4.96 11.73 0.21
N ILE A 13 4.27 11.61 -0.92
CA ILE A 13 4.86 11.10 -2.17
C ILE A 13 5.99 12.02 -2.65
N LEU A 14 5.75 13.33 -2.66
CA LEU A 14 6.76 14.31 -3.07
C LEU A 14 8.01 14.22 -2.19
N LEU A 15 7.84 14.18 -0.87
CA LEU A 15 8.94 14.09 0.08
C LEU A 15 9.76 12.80 -0.13
N THR A 16 9.11 11.65 -0.26
CA THR A 16 9.79 10.37 -0.51
C THR A 16 10.62 10.41 -1.80
N TYR A 17 10.09 10.97 -2.88
CA TYR A 17 10.80 11.06 -4.16
C TYR A 17 11.94 12.09 -4.14
N SER A 18 11.74 13.23 -3.46
CA SER A 18 12.82 14.19 -3.22
C SER A 18 13.97 13.57 -2.43
N MET A 19 13.68 12.76 -1.40
CA MET A 19 14.70 12.06 -0.64
C MET A 19 15.45 11.02 -1.49
N LEU A 20 14.74 10.21 -2.30
CA LEU A 20 15.39 9.24 -3.18
C LEU A 20 16.30 9.89 -4.23
N LEU A 21 15.86 10.99 -4.85
CA LEU A 21 16.69 11.75 -5.80
C LEU A 21 17.91 12.38 -5.10
N HIS A 22 17.72 12.91 -3.89
CA HIS A 22 18.83 13.46 -3.11
C HIS A 22 19.85 12.38 -2.75
N CYS A 23 19.41 11.19 -2.33
CA CYS A 23 20.29 10.05 -2.10
C CYS A 23 21.08 9.66 -3.36
N LEU A 24 20.43 9.62 -4.52
CA LEU A 24 21.12 9.33 -5.79
C LEU A 24 22.21 10.37 -6.09
N TYR A 25 21.89 11.65 -5.89
CA TYR A 25 22.85 12.74 -6.08
C TYR A 25 24.07 12.62 -5.16
N VAL A 26 23.83 12.47 -3.85
CA VAL A 26 24.92 12.39 -2.86
C VAL A 26 25.78 11.15 -3.10
N LEU A 27 25.18 9.99 -3.34
CA LEU A 27 25.94 8.75 -3.53
C LEU A 27 26.79 8.78 -4.80
N LEU A 28 26.28 9.31 -5.91
CA LEU A 28 27.06 9.37 -7.15
C LEU A 28 28.11 10.48 -7.14
N PHE A 29 27.69 11.72 -6.90
CA PHE A 29 28.54 12.90 -7.12
C PHE A 29 29.41 13.27 -5.93
N ILE A 30 28.96 12.99 -4.71
CA ILE A 30 29.70 13.36 -3.49
C ILE A 30 30.52 12.18 -2.97
N LEU A 31 30.10 10.93 -3.24
CA LEU A 31 30.77 9.75 -2.71
C LEU A 31 31.52 8.95 -3.79
N ILE A 32 30.84 8.39 -4.80
CA ILE A 32 31.47 7.44 -5.73
C ILE A 32 32.48 8.11 -6.67
N ILE A 33 32.09 9.18 -7.37
CA ILE A 33 32.97 9.87 -8.32
C ILE A 33 34.27 10.35 -7.66
N PRO A 34 34.26 11.06 -6.51
CA PRO A 34 35.50 11.54 -5.91
C PRO A 34 36.33 10.43 -5.23
N LEU A 35 35.70 9.41 -4.64
CA LEU A 35 36.42 8.40 -3.83
C LEU A 35 36.95 7.23 -4.67
N PHE A 36 36.25 6.86 -5.74
CA PHE A 36 36.53 5.67 -6.55
C PHE A 36 36.75 6.00 -8.04
N ASN A 37 37.30 7.19 -8.31
CA ASN A 37 37.55 7.67 -9.67
C ASN A 37 38.32 6.63 -10.51
N GLU A 38 37.82 6.33 -11.70
CA GLU A 38 38.39 5.36 -12.66
C GLU A 38 38.56 3.90 -12.15
N SER A 39 37.91 3.53 -11.05
CA SER A 39 37.94 2.16 -10.52
C SER A 39 36.76 1.31 -11.00
N LEU A 40 37.01 0.04 -11.37
CA LEU A 40 35.95 -0.93 -11.66
C LEU A 40 34.96 -1.10 -10.49
N TYR A 41 35.46 -0.99 -9.25
CA TYR A 41 34.61 -1.04 -8.06
C TYR A 41 33.67 0.17 -7.97
N GLY A 42 34.13 1.35 -8.39
CA GLY A 42 33.28 2.55 -8.46
C GLY A 42 32.12 2.35 -9.43
N THR A 43 32.41 1.85 -10.64
CA THR A 43 31.39 1.58 -11.66
C THR A 43 30.38 0.52 -11.22
N LEU A 44 30.83 -0.57 -10.59
CA LEU A 44 29.94 -1.62 -10.07
C LEU A 44 29.04 -1.10 -8.95
N ASN A 45 29.60 -0.34 -7.99
CA ASN A 45 28.80 0.25 -6.91
C ASN A 45 27.79 1.27 -7.45
N ALA A 46 28.18 2.11 -8.41
CA ALA A 46 27.27 3.04 -9.07
C ALA A 46 26.10 2.32 -9.75
N LEU A 47 26.38 1.24 -10.48
CA LEU A 47 25.35 0.43 -11.14
C LEU A 47 24.36 -0.19 -10.13
N ILE A 48 24.88 -0.76 -9.04
CA ILE A 48 24.05 -1.36 -7.98
C ILE A 48 23.16 -0.30 -7.34
N ILE A 49 23.72 0.86 -6.95
CA ILE A 49 22.98 1.95 -6.31
C ILE A 49 21.89 2.48 -7.23
N CYS A 50 22.20 2.75 -8.50
CA CYS A 50 21.21 3.18 -9.49
C CYS A 50 20.08 2.17 -9.63
N THR A 51 20.41 0.87 -9.67
CA THR A 51 19.41 -0.21 -9.80
C THR A 51 18.51 -0.29 -8.56
N LEU A 52 19.08 -0.20 -7.35
CA LEU A 52 18.30 -0.23 -6.10
C LEU A 52 17.36 0.97 -5.99
N ILE A 53 17.83 2.18 -6.31
CA ILE A 53 17.01 3.38 -6.29
C ILE A 53 15.89 3.28 -7.34
N PHE A 54 16.20 2.81 -8.55
CA PHE A 54 15.20 2.58 -9.59
C PHE A 54 14.12 1.56 -9.17
N LEU A 55 14.52 0.42 -8.60
CA LEU A 55 13.59 -0.58 -8.06
C LEU A 55 12.74 0.00 -6.91
N SER A 56 13.31 0.85 -6.06
CA SER A 56 12.59 1.53 -4.99
C SER A 56 11.53 2.50 -5.54
N PHE A 57 11.84 3.23 -6.61
CA PHE A 57 10.83 4.06 -7.30
C PHE A 57 9.69 3.22 -7.84
N ILE A 58 9.99 2.13 -8.57
CA ILE A 58 8.96 1.25 -9.13
C ILE A 58 8.10 0.64 -8.02
N SER A 59 8.71 0.15 -6.94
CA SER A 59 7.98 -0.47 -5.84
C SER A 59 7.06 0.53 -5.16
N HIS A 60 7.52 1.76 -4.92
CA HIS A 60 6.70 2.81 -4.32
C HIS A 60 5.56 3.27 -5.24
N ILE A 61 5.82 3.44 -6.55
CA ILE A 61 4.77 3.76 -7.54
C ILE A 61 3.70 2.68 -7.52
N ARG A 62 4.09 1.40 -7.57
CA ARG A 62 3.13 0.29 -7.52
C ARG A 62 2.36 0.29 -6.20
N ALA A 63 3.02 0.46 -5.06
CA ALA A 63 2.34 0.49 -3.77
C ALA A 63 1.35 1.67 -3.64
N ALA A 64 1.73 2.86 -4.13
CA ALA A 64 0.92 4.07 -3.99
C ALA A 64 -0.27 4.15 -4.95
N TYR A 65 -0.12 3.60 -6.16
CA TYR A 65 -1.11 3.72 -7.24
C TYR A 65 -1.79 2.40 -7.60
N THR A 66 -1.53 1.29 -6.89
CA THR A 66 -2.33 0.07 -7.08
C THR A 66 -3.62 0.16 -6.27
N ASP A 67 -4.74 -0.17 -6.90
CA ASP A 67 -6.02 -0.27 -6.22
C ASP A 67 -5.94 -1.34 -5.12
N PRO A 68 -6.30 -1.04 -3.85
CA PRO A 68 -6.24 -2.01 -2.74
C PRO A 68 -7.20 -3.20 -2.93
N GLY A 69 -8.03 -3.18 -3.97
CA GLY A 69 -9.11 -4.14 -4.19
C GLY A 69 -10.38 -3.67 -3.48
N PHE A 70 -11.54 -4.07 -4.00
CA PHE A 70 -12.83 -3.69 -3.43
C PHE A 70 -13.74 -4.90 -3.25
N VAL A 71 -14.58 -4.85 -2.22
CA VAL A 71 -15.67 -5.79 -2.01
C VAL A 71 -16.92 -5.21 -2.71
N PRO A 72 -17.61 -5.96 -3.58
CA PRO A 72 -18.80 -5.46 -4.27
C PRO A 72 -19.89 -5.05 -3.27
N ILE A 73 -20.35 -3.80 -3.35
CA ILE A 73 -21.43 -3.29 -2.49
C ILE A 73 -22.78 -3.64 -3.15
N PRO A 74 -23.68 -4.34 -2.45
CA PRO A 74 -24.98 -4.72 -2.98
C PRO A 74 -25.86 -3.48 -3.19
N LYS A 75 -26.55 -3.41 -4.34
CA LYS A 75 -27.46 -2.29 -4.68
C LYS A 75 -28.84 -2.38 -4.01
N LYS A 76 -29.16 -3.54 -3.43
CA LYS A 76 -30.38 -3.79 -2.65
C LYS A 76 -29.93 -4.03 -1.21
N GLY A 77 -30.68 -3.50 -0.24
CA GLY A 77 -30.40 -3.73 1.18
C GLY A 77 -30.36 -5.23 1.45
N LEU A 78 -29.23 -5.72 1.96
CA LEU A 78 -29.14 -7.09 2.43
C LEU A 78 -29.92 -7.22 3.73
N ASP A 79 -30.67 -8.31 3.88
CA ASP A 79 -31.27 -8.65 5.16
C ASP A 79 -30.21 -9.34 6.04
N PHE A 80 -29.90 -8.72 7.17
CA PHE A 80 -28.95 -9.23 8.18
C PHE A 80 -29.67 -9.89 9.37
N SER A 81 -30.97 -10.14 9.26
CA SER A 81 -31.80 -10.73 10.31
C SER A 81 -31.27 -12.09 10.79
N ASP A 82 -30.77 -12.93 9.89
CA ASP A 82 -30.15 -14.24 10.20
C ASP A 82 -28.84 -14.13 11.01
N VAL A 83 -28.13 -13.00 10.92
CA VAL A 83 -26.90 -12.77 11.69
C VAL A 83 -27.23 -12.17 13.05
N LYS A 84 -28.25 -11.32 13.15
CA LYS A 84 -28.66 -10.64 14.40
C LYS A 84 -29.32 -11.59 15.42
N THR A 85 -30.01 -12.63 14.97
CA THR A 85 -30.56 -13.67 15.85
C THR A 85 -29.45 -14.39 16.65
N ASN A 86 -28.27 -14.57 16.04
CA ASN A 86 -27.08 -15.16 16.69
C ASN A 86 -26.34 -14.20 17.65
N VAL A 87 -26.58 -12.88 17.55
CA VAL A 87 -25.97 -11.84 18.42
C VAL A 87 -26.70 -11.70 19.75
N SER A 88 -28.01 -12.02 19.79
CA SER A 88 -28.85 -11.87 20.99
C SER A 88 -28.44 -12.80 22.15
N THR A 89 -27.56 -13.76 21.88
CA THR A 89 -26.94 -14.67 22.85
C THR A 89 -25.49 -14.29 23.15
N ASN A 90 -25.18 -13.04 23.50
CA ASN A 90 -23.89 -12.57 24.10
C ASN A 90 -22.57 -13.12 23.51
N ASN A 91 -22.62 -13.67 22.31
CA ASN A 91 -21.51 -14.34 21.64
C ASN A 91 -21.14 -13.45 20.47
N PRO A 92 -19.88 -12.97 20.37
CA PRO A 92 -19.44 -12.30 19.16
C PRO A 92 -19.73 -13.24 18.00
N VAL A 93 -20.40 -12.73 16.95
CA VAL A 93 -20.78 -13.48 15.75
C VAL A 93 -19.63 -14.39 15.38
N LYS A 94 -19.77 -15.69 15.68
CA LYS A 94 -18.77 -16.65 15.27
C LYS A 94 -18.76 -16.57 13.75
N PRO A 95 -17.60 -16.36 13.11
CA PRO A 95 -17.54 -16.49 11.67
C PRO A 95 -18.15 -17.84 11.32
N ASN A 96 -18.99 -17.89 10.27
CA ASN A 96 -19.36 -19.15 9.63
C ASN A 96 -18.05 -19.91 9.32
N GLU A 97 -18.08 -21.23 9.11
CA GLU A 97 -16.86 -22.07 8.92
C GLU A 97 -15.86 -21.49 7.89
N GLU A 98 -16.31 -20.62 6.99
CA GLU A 98 -15.55 -19.89 5.98
C GLU A 98 -14.99 -18.50 6.37
N GLY A 99 -15.20 -17.99 7.59
CA GLY A 99 -14.55 -16.75 8.06
C GLY A 99 -15.24 -15.43 7.69
N TRP A 100 -16.48 -15.45 7.19
CA TRP A 100 -17.21 -14.24 6.76
C TRP A 100 -17.74 -13.42 7.94
N THR A 101 -17.72 -12.09 7.80
CA THR A 101 -18.19 -11.13 8.82
C THR A 101 -19.04 -10.03 8.19
N VAL A 102 -19.81 -9.27 8.97
CA VAL A 102 -20.65 -8.17 8.46
C VAL A 102 -19.98 -6.82 8.73
N CYS A 103 -19.98 -5.92 7.74
CA CYS A 103 -19.57 -4.53 7.92
C CYS A 103 -20.80 -3.62 7.99
N ASN A 104 -21.09 -3.09 9.19
CA ASN A 104 -22.24 -2.19 9.42
C ASN A 104 -22.09 -0.80 8.77
N ARG A 105 -20.89 -0.40 8.34
CA ARG A 105 -20.68 0.88 7.64
C ARG A 105 -20.92 0.79 6.14
N CYS A 106 -20.74 -0.39 5.57
CA CYS A 106 -20.87 -0.62 4.13
C CYS A 106 -22.09 -1.47 3.77
N ASP A 107 -22.87 -1.91 4.77
CA ASP A 107 -24.00 -2.83 4.64
C ASP A 107 -23.71 -4.01 3.69
N THR A 108 -22.56 -4.66 3.90
CA THR A 108 -22.12 -5.78 3.07
C THR A 108 -21.47 -6.90 3.89
N TYR A 109 -21.56 -8.13 3.37
CA TYR A 109 -20.76 -9.25 3.85
C TYR A 109 -19.30 -9.08 3.43
N ARG A 110 -18.39 -9.33 4.37
CA ARG A 110 -16.95 -9.14 4.29
C ARG A 110 -16.29 -10.53 4.29
N PRO A 111 -15.53 -10.90 3.24
CA PRO A 111 -14.78 -12.15 3.23
C PRO A 111 -13.66 -12.14 4.28
N ALA A 112 -13.18 -13.33 4.63
CA ALA A 112 -12.05 -13.48 5.55
C ALA A 112 -10.86 -12.59 5.13
N ARG A 113 -10.18 -11.97 6.11
CA ARG A 113 -9.01 -11.08 5.94
C ARG A 113 -9.19 -9.72 5.26
N SER A 114 -10.31 -9.41 4.59
CA SER A 114 -10.56 -8.04 4.08
C SER A 114 -10.93 -7.10 5.21
N HIS A 115 -10.59 -5.82 5.31
CA HIS A 115 -11.06 -4.93 6.41
C HIS A 115 -11.63 -3.62 5.86
N HIS A 116 -12.58 -3.00 6.58
CA HIS A 116 -13.05 -1.65 6.25
C HIS A 116 -11.96 -0.64 6.64
N CYS A 117 -11.55 0.16 5.67
CA CYS A 117 -10.62 1.28 5.85
C CYS A 117 -11.40 2.58 6.10
#